data_AF-D2ZTE5-F1
#
_entry.id   AF-D2ZTE5-F1
#
_cell.length_a   1.000
_cell.length_b   1.000
_cell.length_c   1.000
_cell.angle_alpha   90.00
_cell.angle_beta   90.00
_cell.angle_gamma   90.00
#
_symmetry.space_group_name_H-M   'P 1'
#
loop_
_entity.id
_entity.type
_entity.pdbx_description
1 polymer ?
#
loop_
_entity_poly.entity_id
_entity_poly.type
_entity_poly.pdbx_seq_one_letter_code
_entity_poly.pdbx_strand_id
1 'polypeptide(L)'
;MPDKSAKRLYELPYSTVTGITQTKPQANGYTGEVTDIQISGTPTLESALPKMGKVVYYGDAFNERTDPVEGTIGYGTSPGSLEYTIDFDERTGHGKISALQLDFGDIMLRQGKLEKINLDGQEVMGVRSNVDVARSGNPDNPEYAPAGNYELGVFGPNADSIAGKLKNSAFDIGFGGTRDGK
;
A
#
# COMPACT_ATOMS: atom_id res chain seq x y z
N MET A 1 18.06 -21.55 -15.56
CA MET A 1 18.06 -20.08 -15.79
C MET A 1 18.11 -19.43 -14.43
N PRO A 2 18.98 -18.42 -14.18
CA PRO A 2 19.00 -17.77 -12.88
C PRO A 2 17.66 -17.09 -12.65
N ASP A 3 17.09 -17.33 -11.48
CA ASP A 3 15.83 -16.77 -11.02
C ASP A 3 15.99 -15.24 -10.93
N LYS A 4 15.52 -14.50 -11.93
CA LYS A 4 15.55 -13.03 -11.91
C LYS A 4 14.43 -12.57 -10.98
N SER A 5 14.72 -12.58 -9.69
CA SER A 5 13.86 -11.95 -8.70
C SER A 5 14.25 -10.47 -8.57
N ALA A 6 13.26 -9.58 -8.70
CA ALA A 6 13.43 -8.17 -8.35
C ALA A 6 12.88 -7.98 -6.94
N LYS A 7 13.65 -7.32 -6.07
CA LYS A 7 13.26 -7.01 -4.70
C LYS A 7 13.17 -5.49 -4.53
N ARG A 8 12.03 -5.03 -4.04
CA ARG A 8 11.75 -3.65 -3.65
C ARG A 8 11.59 -3.59 -2.15
N LEU A 9 12.19 -2.58 -1.53
CA LEU A 9 12.20 -2.44 -0.09
C LEU A 9 11.80 -1.02 0.27
N TYR A 10 10.63 -0.87 0.89
CA TYR A 10 10.23 0.40 1.48
C TYR A 10 10.41 0.32 2.99
N GLU A 11 11.45 0.98 3.50
CA GLU A 11 11.74 1.06 4.93
C GLU A 11 11.03 2.26 5.55
N LEU A 12 10.26 2.02 6.59
CA LEU A 12 9.60 3.02 7.43
C LEU A 12 10.15 2.89 8.86
N PRO A 13 10.00 3.90 9.73
CA PRO A 13 10.59 3.88 11.07
C PRO A 13 10.27 2.64 11.92
N TYR A 14 9.11 2.00 11.73
CA TYR A 14 8.67 0.83 12.51
C TYR A 14 8.09 -0.31 11.67
N SER A 15 8.20 -0.21 10.35
CA SER A 15 7.62 -1.19 9.43
C SER A 15 8.39 -1.26 8.14
N THR A 16 8.19 -2.32 7.39
CA THR A 16 8.82 -2.52 6.09
C THR A 16 7.81 -3.12 5.13
N VAL A 17 7.72 -2.56 3.93
CA VAL A 17 6.94 -3.12 2.83
C VAL A 17 7.91 -3.68 1.81
N THR A 18 7.90 -5.00 1.64
CA THR A 18 8.79 -5.70 0.70
C THR A 18 7.99 -6.20 -0.49
N GLY A 19 8.39 -5.81 -1.69
CA GLY A 19 7.88 -6.38 -2.93
C GLY A 19 8.88 -7.36 -3.54
N ILE A 20 8.45 -8.58 -3.81
CA ILE A 20 9.28 -9.61 -4.43
C ILE A 20 8.63 -10.02 -5.75
N THR A 21 9.19 -9.56 -6.86
CA THR A 21 8.76 -9.95 -8.20
C THR A 21 9.56 -11.16 -8.65
N GLN A 22 8.88 -12.24 -9.05
CA GLN A 22 9.49 -13.48 -9.55
C GLN A 22 8.84 -13.90 -10.86
N THR A 23 9.64 -14.49 -11.76
CA THR A 23 9.12 -15.15 -12.95
C THR A 23 8.60 -16.55 -12.57
N LYS A 24 7.29 -16.77 -12.68
CA LYS A 24 6.65 -18.06 -12.37
C LYS A 24 6.02 -18.69 -13.61
N PRO A 25 6.08 -20.03 -13.75
CA PRO A 25 5.27 -20.74 -14.74
C PRO A 25 3.78 -20.54 -14.46
N GLN A 26 3.02 -20.22 -15.50
CA GLN A 26 1.57 -20.09 -15.47
C GLN A 26 0.92 -21.36 -16.03
N ALA A 27 -0.36 -21.58 -15.70
CA ALA A 27 -1.11 -22.76 -16.12
C ALA A 27 -1.25 -22.92 -17.64
N ASN A 28 -1.07 -21.85 -18.40
CA ASN A 28 -1.08 -21.83 -19.87
C ASN A 28 0.27 -22.24 -20.51
N GLY A 29 1.27 -22.64 -19.71
CA GLY A 29 2.60 -23.04 -20.18
C GLY A 29 3.55 -21.87 -20.45
N TYR A 30 3.11 -20.63 -20.30
CA TYR A 30 3.97 -19.44 -20.38
C TYR A 30 4.54 -19.08 -19.00
N THR A 31 5.58 -18.25 -18.98
CA THR A 31 6.08 -17.64 -17.74
C THR A 31 5.54 -16.23 -17.61
N GLY A 32 5.17 -15.83 -16.39
CA GLY A 32 4.74 -14.47 -16.09
C GLY A 32 5.37 -13.98 -14.80
N GLU A 33 5.49 -12.67 -14.67
CA GLU A 33 5.95 -12.05 -13.44
C GLU A 33 4.83 -12.03 -12.41
N VAL A 34 5.17 -12.36 -11.17
CA VAL A 34 4.26 -12.31 -10.02
C VAL A 34 4.96 -11.51 -8.93
N THR A 35 4.31 -10.47 -8.42
CA THR A 35 4.80 -9.69 -7.30
C THR A 35 4.10 -10.11 -6.03
N ASP A 36 4.87 -10.46 -5.00
CA ASP A 36 4.35 -10.68 -3.66
C ASP A 36 4.70 -9.48 -2.77
N ILE A 37 3.70 -8.93 -2.09
CA ILE A 37 3.89 -7.82 -1.14
C ILE A 37 3.76 -8.36 0.28
N GLN A 38 4.83 -8.18 1.05
CA GLN A 38 4.95 -8.62 2.44
C GLN A 38 5.20 -7.43 3.35
N ILE A 39 4.50 -7.39 4.47
CA ILE A 39 4.61 -6.35 5.48
C ILE A 39 5.10 -6.97 6.78
N SER A 40 6.05 -6.30 7.41
CA SER A 40 6.53 -6.65 8.75
C SER A 40 6.81 -5.38 9.54
N GLY A 41 6.78 -5.46 10.86
CA GLY A 41 7.07 -4.31 11.71
C GLY A 41 6.73 -4.53 13.18
N THR A 42 6.83 -3.44 13.95
CA THR A 42 6.42 -3.40 15.36
C THR A 42 5.02 -2.79 15.45
N PRO A 43 3.95 -3.57 15.71
CA PRO A 43 2.58 -3.08 15.67
C PRO A 43 2.33 -2.07 16.79
N THR A 44 1.50 -1.08 16.51
CA THR A 44 0.99 -0.20 17.56
C THR A 44 0.02 -0.98 18.44
N LEU A 45 0.24 -0.94 19.75
CA LEU A 45 -0.72 -1.50 20.70
C LEU A 45 -2.03 -0.71 20.64
N GLU A 46 -3.17 -1.40 20.74
CA GLU A 46 -4.48 -0.74 20.73
C GLU A 46 -4.62 0.33 21.82
N SER A 47 -4.02 0.09 23.00
CA SER A 47 -3.99 1.04 24.11
C SER A 47 -3.12 2.27 23.87
N ALA A 48 -2.22 2.22 22.88
CA ALA A 48 -1.31 3.29 22.52
C ALA A 48 -1.77 4.10 21.30
N LEU A 49 -2.87 3.69 20.65
CA LEU A 49 -3.49 4.50 19.61
C LEU A 49 -3.97 5.84 20.19
N PRO A 50 -3.89 6.95 19.43
CA PRO A 50 -4.60 8.16 19.75
C PRO A 50 -6.08 7.85 20.02
N LYS A 51 -6.63 8.45 21.08
CA LYS A 51 -8.01 8.18 21.50
C LYS A 51 -9.04 9.01 20.74
N MET A 52 -8.61 10.13 20.16
CA MET A 52 -9.45 11.11 19.48
C MET A 52 -8.64 11.83 18.40
N GLY A 53 -9.34 12.48 17.48
CA GLY A 53 -8.77 13.28 16.41
C GLY A 53 -8.43 12.49 15.15
N LYS A 54 -7.94 13.22 14.17
CA LYS A 54 -7.55 12.72 12.85
C LYS A 54 -6.05 12.82 12.68
N VAL A 55 -5.45 11.78 12.13
CA VAL A 55 -4.04 11.79 11.73
C VAL A 55 -3.96 11.45 10.26
N VAL A 56 -3.24 12.29 9.52
CA VAL A 56 -2.92 12.06 8.11
C VAL A 56 -1.49 11.53 8.03
N TYR A 57 -1.31 10.47 7.25
CA TYR A 57 -0.03 9.85 6.93
C TYR A 57 0.26 10.09 5.45
N TYR A 58 1.49 10.51 5.17
CA TYR A 58 1.98 10.73 3.82
C TYR A 58 3.16 9.79 3.56
N GLY A 59 3.34 9.38 2.33
CA GLY A 59 4.48 8.56 1.93
C GLY A 59 4.34 8.08 0.50
N ASP A 60 4.86 6.90 0.24
CA ASP A 60 5.04 6.38 -1.10
C ASP A 60 4.28 5.08 -1.33
N ALA A 61 4.05 4.79 -2.60
CA ALA A 61 3.49 3.56 -3.10
C ALA A 61 4.31 3.05 -4.28
N PHE A 62 4.39 1.73 -4.44
CA PHE A 62 5.13 1.08 -5.50
C PHE A 62 4.45 -0.18 -5.99
N ASN A 63 4.76 -0.56 -7.22
CA ASN A 63 4.28 -1.78 -7.90
C ASN A 63 5.45 -2.52 -8.57
N GLU A 64 5.18 -3.41 -9.52
CA GLU A 64 6.22 -4.12 -10.27
C GLU A 64 7.02 -3.24 -11.25
N ARG A 65 6.60 -1.99 -11.49
CA ARG A 65 7.22 -1.04 -12.43
C ARG A 65 7.91 0.14 -11.75
N THR A 66 7.60 0.39 -10.49
CA THR A 66 8.07 1.56 -9.71
C THR A 66 8.78 1.11 -8.43
N ASP A 67 9.63 1.96 -7.86
CA ASP A 67 10.33 1.69 -6.60
C ASP A 67 10.02 2.79 -5.59
N PRO A 68 9.89 2.46 -4.29
CA PRO A 68 9.88 3.46 -3.22
C PRO A 68 11.17 4.27 -3.15
N VAL A 69 12.31 3.73 -3.61
CA VAL A 69 13.60 4.44 -3.61
C VAL A 69 13.93 4.89 -5.03
N GLU A 70 13.99 6.21 -5.25
CA GLU A 70 14.34 6.75 -6.57
C GLU A 70 15.70 6.22 -7.08
N GLY A 71 15.74 5.81 -8.35
CA GLY A 71 16.97 5.45 -9.07
C GLY A 71 17.35 3.97 -9.07
N THR A 72 16.55 3.08 -8.49
CA THR A 72 16.82 1.62 -8.48
C THR A 72 16.30 0.88 -9.72
N ILE A 73 15.28 1.41 -10.43
CA ILE A 73 14.71 0.78 -11.65
C ILE A 73 14.69 1.76 -12.82
N GLY A 74 15.79 1.82 -13.58
CA GLY A 74 15.84 2.58 -14.84
C GLY A 74 15.53 4.07 -14.71
N TYR A 75 15.61 4.79 -15.83
CA TYR A 75 15.29 6.22 -15.86
C TYR A 75 13.78 6.41 -16.04
N GLY A 76 13.17 7.23 -15.17
CA GLY A 76 11.80 7.71 -15.33
C GLY A 76 10.71 6.95 -14.57
N THR A 77 11.05 5.99 -13.69
CA THR A 77 10.08 5.37 -12.78
C THR A 77 10.15 6.04 -11.42
N SER A 78 9.08 6.72 -11.01
CA SER A 78 8.95 7.32 -9.68
C SER A 78 7.91 6.55 -8.85
N PRO A 79 8.05 6.53 -7.52
CA PRO A 79 6.99 6.03 -6.65
C PRO A 79 5.71 6.85 -6.84
N GLY A 80 4.57 6.23 -6.58
CA GLY A 80 3.32 6.95 -6.37
C GLY A 80 3.30 7.59 -4.98
N SER A 81 2.45 8.58 -4.77
CA SER A 81 2.29 9.27 -3.49
C SER A 81 1.06 8.77 -2.74
N LEU A 82 1.23 8.42 -1.47
CA LEU A 82 0.18 8.04 -0.53
C LEU A 82 -0.24 9.26 0.31
N GLU A 83 -1.56 9.43 0.46
CA GLU A 83 -2.19 10.21 1.52
C GLU A 83 -3.26 9.35 2.20
N TYR A 84 -3.13 9.09 3.49
CA TYR A 84 -4.07 8.22 4.22
C TYR A 84 -4.46 8.85 5.56
N THR A 85 -5.74 8.97 5.82
CA THR A 85 -6.28 9.51 7.07
C THR A 85 -6.82 8.39 7.94
N ILE A 86 -6.40 8.36 9.21
CA ILE A 86 -7.07 7.60 10.27
C ILE A 86 -7.84 8.57 11.15
N ASP A 87 -9.14 8.34 11.28
CA ASP A 87 -10.03 9.02 12.21
C ASP A 87 -10.18 8.15 13.46
N PHE A 88 -9.61 8.60 14.58
CA PHE A 88 -9.67 7.89 15.85
C PHE A 88 -10.99 8.12 16.59
N ASP A 89 -11.72 9.20 16.29
CA ASP A 89 -13.04 9.46 16.84
C ASP A 89 -14.06 8.48 16.23
N GLU A 90 -14.02 8.32 14.91
CA GLU A 90 -14.92 7.41 14.19
C GLU A 90 -14.41 5.97 14.14
N ARG A 91 -13.14 5.74 14.52
CA ARG A 91 -12.44 4.46 14.36
C ARG A 91 -12.49 3.99 12.91
N THR A 92 -12.15 4.87 11.98
CA THR A 92 -12.13 4.58 10.53
C THR A 92 -10.83 5.03 9.88
N GLY A 93 -10.56 4.53 8.67
CA GLY A 93 -9.47 5.01 7.84
C GLY A 93 -9.78 4.93 6.36
N HIS A 94 -9.26 5.89 5.59
CA HIS A 94 -9.40 5.98 4.14
C HIS A 94 -8.21 6.77 3.56
N GLY A 95 -8.01 6.68 2.25
CA GLY A 95 -6.94 7.44 1.62
C GLY A 95 -6.93 7.34 0.12
N LYS A 96 -5.82 7.81 -0.45
CA LYS A 96 -5.61 7.89 -1.89
C LYS A 96 -4.15 7.59 -2.20
N ILE A 97 -3.92 6.85 -3.29
CA ILE A 97 -2.62 6.73 -3.94
C ILE A 97 -2.73 7.44 -5.29
N SER A 98 -1.77 8.32 -5.58
CA SER A 98 -1.72 9.13 -6.80
C SER A 98 -0.35 9.01 -7.47
N ALA A 99 -0.26 9.45 -8.72
CA ALA A 99 0.99 9.48 -9.50
C ALA A 99 1.73 8.14 -9.66
N LEU A 100 1.11 7.01 -9.28
CA LEU A 100 1.68 5.69 -9.48
C LEU A 100 1.60 5.31 -10.96
N GLN A 101 2.69 4.80 -11.53
CA GLN A 101 2.73 4.42 -12.94
C GLN A 101 1.89 3.17 -13.19
N LEU A 102 0.63 3.40 -13.58
CA LEU A 102 -0.38 2.42 -13.93
C LEU A 102 -1.11 2.84 -15.20
N ASP A 103 -1.77 1.88 -15.83
CA ASP A 103 -2.66 2.14 -16.97
C ASP A 103 -4.01 2.76 -16.52
N PHE A 104 -4.14 3.09 -15.23
CA PHE A 104 -5.31 3.68 -14.57
C PHE A 104 -4.90 4.95 -13.82
N GLY A 105 -5.88 5.79 -13.48
CA GLY A 105 -5.64 6.98 -12.69
C GLY A 105 -5.49 6.68 -11.20
N ASP A 106 -5.82 7.67 -10.37
CA ASP A 106 -5.71 7.57 -8.91
C ASP A 106 -6.45 6.36 -8.33
N ILE A 107 -5.88 5.83 -7.25
CA ILE A 107 -6.42 4.72 -6.48
C ILE A 107 -7.04 5.28 -5.21
N MET A 108 -8.33 5.01 -5.01
CA MET A 108 -9.05 5.38 -3.81
C MET A 108 -9.12 4.20 -2.84
N LEU A 109 -8.51 4.36 -1.67
CA LEU A 109 -8.57 3.42 -0.56
C LEU A 109 -9.83 3.74 0.24
N ARG A 110 -10.93 3.01 0.00
CA ARG A 110 -12.23 3.32 0.60
C ARG A 110 -12.19 3.23 2.11
N GLN A 111 -13.13 3.94 2.74
CA GLN A 111 -13.28 3.94 4.18
C GLN A 111 -13.49 2.53 4.72
N GLY A 112 -12.69 2.14 5.70
CA GLY A 112 -12.85 0.90 6.46
C GLY A 112 -12.80 1.18 7.96
N LYS A 113 -13.13 0.16 8.77
CA LYS A 113 -13.03 0.23 10.22
C LYS A 113 -11.59 0.03 10.67
N LEU A 114 -11.18 0.79 11.69
CA LEU A 114 -9.95 0.59 12.43
C LEU A 114 -10.19 -0.49 13.51
N GLU A 115 -9.67 -1.68 13.26
CA GLU A 115 -9.87 -2.86 14.10
C GLU A 115 -8.65 -3.78 14.09
N LYS A 116 -8.69 -4.84 14.90
CA LYS A 116 -7.63 -5.86 14.87
C LYS A 116 -7.76 -6.70 13.61
N ILE A 117 -6.66 -6.81 12.87
CA ILE A 117 -6.57 -7.64 11.67
C ILE A 117 -5.32 -8.52 11.74
N ASN A 118 -5.31 -9.62 10.98
CA ASN A 118 -4.11 -10.40 10.74
C ASN A 118 -3.46 -9.91 9.43
N LEU A 119 -2.32 -9.23 9.52
CA LEU A 119 -1.56 -8.73 8.37
C LEU A 119 -0.28 -9.55 8.26
N ASP A 120 -0.14 -10.34 7.19
CA ASP A 120 1.01 -11.23 6.97
C ASP A 120 1.37 -12.13 8.16
N GLY A 121 0.35 -12.69 8.81
CA GLY A 121 0.54 -13.58 9.97
C GLY A 121 0.70 -12.84 11.30
N GLN A 122 0.73 -11.51 11.30
CA GLN A 122 0.88 -10.67 12.49
C GLN A 122 -0.45 -10.01 12.87
N GLU A 123 -0.85 -10.09 14.15
CA GLU A 123 -1.98 -9.29 14.65
C GLU A 123 -1.55 -7.82 14.77
N VAL A 124 -2.29 -6.93 14.09
CA VAL A 124 -2.06 -5.49 14.10
C VAL A 124 -3.39 -4.74 14.25
N MET A 125 -3.35 -3.53 14.81
CA MET A 125 -4.42 -2.56 14.59
C MET A 125 -4.30 -2.06 13.15
N GLY A 126 -5.41 -2.06 12.41
CA GLY A 126 -5.38 -1.81 10.99
C GLY A 126 -6.74 -1.62 10.35
N VAL A 127 -6.74 -1.43 9.03
CA VAL A 127 -7.94 -1.23 8.22
C VAL A 127 -7.93 -2.23 7.06
N ARG A 128 -9.09 -2.85 6.82
CA ARG A 128 -9.39 -3.62 5.62
C ARG A 128 -10.60 -2.99 4.93
N SER A 129 -10.47 -2.65 3.66
CA SER A 129 -11.60 -2.13 2.89
C SER A 129 -11.37 -2.28 1.40
N ASN A 130 -12.35 -1.82 0.63
CA ASN A 130 -12.37 -1.88 -0.81
C ASN A 130 -11.46 -0.83 -1.43
N VAL A 131 -11.02 -1.10 -2.65
CA VAL A 131 -10.27 -0.18 -3.49
C VAL A 131 -11.11 0.16 -4.71
N ASP A 132 -11.14 1.44 -5.08
CA ASP A 132 -11.61 1.85 -6.40
C ASP A 132 -10.48 2.52 -7.18
N VAL A 133 -10.44 2.36 -8.50
CA VAL A 133 -9.49 3.06 -9.37
C VAL A 133 -10.21 3.97 -10.34
N ALA A 134 -9.64 5.14 -10.57
CA ALA A 134 -10.10 6.03 -11.63
C ALA A 134 -9.82 5.36 -12.99
N ARG A 135 -10.86 5.19 -13.81
CA ARG A 135 -10.69 4.77 -15.20
C ARG A 135 -10.02 5.89 -15.98
N SER A 136 -9.13 5.52 -16.91
CA SER A 136 -8.59 6.46 -17.91
C SER A 136 -9.75 7.17 -18.61
N GLY A 137 -9.87 8.48 -18.39
CA GLY A 137 -11.04 9.28 -18.75
C GLY A 137 -10.82 10.77 -18.47
N ASN A 138 -11.90 11.54 -18.28
CA ASN A 138 -11.80 12.96 -17.96
C ASN A 138 -11.21 13.16 -16.54
N PRO A 139 -10.02 13.79 -16.38
CA PRO A 139 -9.42 14.02 -15.08
C PRO A 139 -10.26 14.94 -14.17
N ASP A 140 -11.13 15.77 -14.73
CA ASP A 140 -12.03 16.65 -13.97
C ASP A 140 -13.26 15.90 -13.42
N ASN A 141 -13.58 14.72 -13.96
CA ASN A 141 -14.68 13.89 -13.50
C ASN A 141 -14.36 12.40 -13.69
N PRO A 142 -13.45 11.85 -12.86
CA PRO A 142 -13.03 10.46 -12.99
C PRO A 142 -14.17 9.50 -12.63
N GLU A 143 -14.41 8.52 -13.51
CA GLU A 143 -15.27 7.39 -13.19
C GLU A 143 -14.46 6.35 -12.40
N TYR A 144 -14.96 5.97 -11.22
CA TYR A 144 -14.30 5.01 -10.35
C TYR A 144 -14.86 3.60 -10.54
N ALA A 145 -13.98 2.62 -10.64
CA ALA A 145 -14.32 1.20 -10.76
C ALA A 145 -13.78 0.42 -9.56
N PRO A 146 -14.56 -0.53 -9.00
CA PRO A 146 -14.06 -1.44 -7.98
C PRO A 146 -12.84 -2.22 -8.46
N ALA A 147 -11.81 -2.27 -7.64
CA ALA A 147 -10.48 -2.79 -7.98
C ALA A 147 -9.86 -3.65 -6.86
N GLY A 148 -10.71 -4.37 -6.12
CA GLY A 148 -10.28 -5.29 -5.08
C GLY A 148 -10.28 -4.66 -3.69
N ASN A 149 -9.37 -5.12 -2.83
CA ASN A 149 -9.30 -4.72 -1.43
C ASN A 149 -7.86 -4.36 -1.05
N TYR A 150 -7.74 -3.55 -0.01
CA TYR A 150 -6.47 -3.27 0.65
C TYR A 150 -6.50 -3.71 2.10
N GLU A 151 -5.31 -3.93 2.63
CA GLU A 151 -5.05 -4.16 4.05
C GLU A 151 -3.95 -3.18 4.49
N LEU A 152 -4.12 -2.56 5.64
CA LEU A 152 -3.16 -1.61 6.20
C LEU A 152 -3.03 -1.85 7.70
N GLY A 153 -1.80 -1.86 8.20
CA GLY A 153 -1.47 -1.92 9.62
C GLY A 153 -0.87 -0.61 10.13
N VAL A 154 -1.04 -0.37 11.43
CA VAL A 154 -0.49 0.78 12.16
C VAL A 154 0.68 0.32 13.03
N PHE A 155 1.82 0.99 12.92
CA PHE A 155 3.10 0.56 13.49
C PHE A 155 3.77 1.67 14.31
N GLY A 156 4.59 1.25 15.26
CA GLY A 156 5.32 2.12 16.19
C GLY A 156 4.63 2.32 17.54
N PRO A 157 5.35 2.86 18.53
CA PRO A 157 4.83 3.09 19.87
C PRO A 157 3.64 4.04 19.92
N ASN A 158 3.50 4.98 18.97
CA ASN A 158 2.48 6.02 19.00
C ASN A 158 1.67 6.13 17.72
N ALA A 159 1.53 5.04 16.94
CA ALA A 159 1.00 5.08 15.58
C ALA A 159 1.82 6.03 14.69
N ASP A 160 3.11 5.77 14.62
CA ASP A 160 4.11 6.62 13.98
C ASP A 160 4.15 6.40 12.46
N SER A 161 3.91 5.16 12.02
CA SER A 161 3.86 4.80 10.60
C SER A 161 2.71 3.86 10.29
N ILE A 162 2.33 3.86 9.02
CA ILE A 162 1.40 2.90 8.43
C ILE A 162 2.10 2.14 7.32
N ALA A 163 1.73 0.88 7.14
CA ALA A 163 2.18 0.06 6.02
C ALA A 163 1.01 -0.77 5.53
N GLY A 164 0.83 -0.82 4.22
CA GLY A 164 -0.30 -1.47 3.60
C GLY A 164 0.03 -2.06 2.24
N LYS A 165 -0.90 -2.89 1.80
CA LYS A 165 -0.85 -3.55 0.51
C LYS A 165 -2.24 -3.68 -0.07
N LEU A 166 -2.31 -3.69 -1.38
CA LEU A 166 -3.52 -4.06 -2.09
C LEU A 166 -3.19 -5.08 -3.16
N LYS A 167 -4.12 -6.01 -3.35
CA LYS A 167 -3.97 -7.12 -4.28
C LYS A 167 -5.17 -7.16 -5.20
N ASN A 168 -4.90 -7.07 -6.50
CA ASN A 168 -5.88 -7.26 -7.55
C ASN A 168 -5.32 -8.25 -8.58
N SER A 169 -6.20 -8.89 -9.34
CA SER A 169 -5.89 -9.69 -10.52
C SER A 169 -4.95 -9.03 -11.54
N ALA A 170 -4.89 -7.69 -11.58
CA ALA A 170 -4.10 -6.93 -12.54
C ALA A 170 -2.82 -6.31 -11.98
N PHE A 171 -2.76 -6.02 -10.67
CA PHE A 171 -1.62 -5.34 -10.04
C PHE A 171 -1.58 -5.62 -8.54
N ASP A 172 -0.36 -5.67 -8.01
CA ASP A 172 -0.05 -5.72 -6.59
C ASP A 172 0.71 -4.44 -6.22
N ILE A 173 0.28 -3.76 -5.15
CA ILE A 173 0.86 -2.48 -4.73
C ILE A 173 1.21 -2.56 -3.26
N GLY A 174 2.45 -2.21 -2.94
CA GLY A 174 2.91 -1.94 -1.59
C GLY A 174 2.94 -0.44 -1.33
N PHE A 175 2.55 -0.01 -0.14
CA PHE A 175 2.52 1.40 0.22
C PHE A 175 2.72 1.60 1.72
N GLY A 176 3.11 2.80 2.11
CA GLY A 176 3.23 3.16 3.51
C GLY A 176 3.54 4.63 3.69
N GLY A 177 3.57 5.08 4.94
CA GLY A 177 3.76 6.49 5.22
C GLY A 177 3.91 6.80 6.69
N THR A 178 4.34 8.03 6.95
CA THR A 178 4.54 8.60 8.27
C THR A 178 3.75 9.90 8.40
N ARG A 179 3.57 10.40 9.62
CA ARG A 179 2.83 11.66 9.85
C ARG A 179 3.49 12.87 9.20
N ASP A 180 4.81 12.82 9.04
CA ASP A 180 5.62 13.93 8.54
C ASP A 180 5.91 13.81 7.04
N GLY A 181 5.49 12.72 6.38
CA GLY A 181 5.80 12.44 4.97
C GLY A 181 7.29 12.21 4.69
N LYS A 182 8.03 11.75 5.71
CA LYS A 182 9.47 11.46 5.65
C LYS A 182 9.75 9.99 5.88
#